data_AF-A0A7C2CAS9-F1
#
_entry.id   AF-A0A7C2CAS9-F1
#
_cell.length_a   1.000
_cell.length_b   1.000
_cell.length_c   1.000
_cell.angle_alpha   90.00
_cell.angle_beta   90.00
_cell.angle_gamma   90.00
#
_symmetry.space_group_name_H-M   'P 1'
#
loop_
_entity.id
_entity.type
_entity.pdbx_description
1 polymer ?
#
loop_
_entity_poly.entity_id
_entity_poly.type
_entity_poly.pdbx_seq_one_letter_code
_entity_poly.pdbx_strand_id
1 'polypeptide(L)'
;MDERAPVIHDRRRRGWRGRAVRLGSWMALALVLSGLLLWGRPSLGGDGPTPAQIKEDFLEAMRLVHTHYAGEVDATALLTAAIRGMLAALDPHSNYLTPREYADLRQEQESEFFGIGVTINQRRGRVYVISVVPGTPADRAGLRYGDAILAVDGHSAIGWSTQEVARRVRGERGTTVELTIERAGEETPLTFRITRAPIPLPTIRTAFVIRPGIGYIGLTWGFQSTTTEELDEQLRRLKAQGIKALILDLRGNPGGLLDQAVGVASRFLRPGETIVRIRGRTRERHFKAEGERMEDMPMVVLLNRASASASEIVAGALQDHDRALIVGETSFGKGLVQTVIPLLRGTAGALTLSTARYYTPSGRLIQREYRNVSAYEYRLGRPNGRPPGPAARTDAGRRVYGGGGIEPDISVPVKSDPVRQRLFGAVFEFTRHLVNGRIPRFEHFRVERQREPASPKDLFVEVEDPLIEAFITFATPRRDLGVTEAEIRAHLEYVRQKIREEVATARFGIDAATRVILQSDEQVQRALEAIPQARQLVENLRRHRR
;
A
#
# COMPACT_ATOMS: atom_id res chain seq x y z
N MET A 1 40.46 -3.74 57.59
CA MET A 1 41.84 -3.52 57.08
C MET A 1 41.67 -3.01 55.65
N ASP A 2 41.30 -1.75 55.41
CA ASP A 2 41.92 -0.47 55.83
C ASP A 2 43.19 -0.16 54.98
N GLU A 3 43.45 1.08 54.54
CA GLU A 3 42.87 2.35 55.01
C GLU A 3 42.83 3.46 53.91
N ARG A 4 41.75 4.27 53.93
CA ARG A 4 41.59 5.71 53.58
C ARG A 4 42.25 6.36 52.33
N ALA A 5 41.46 7.26 51.72
CA ALA A 5 41.93 8.37 50.88
C ALA A 5 42.11 9.68 51.69
N PRO A 6 42.82 10.69 51.16
CA PRO A 6 42.83 12.06 51.71
C PRO A 6 41.79 12.98 51.04
N VAL A 7 41.02 13.69 51.87
CA VAL A 7 40.22 14.89 51.52
C VAL A 7 40.91 16.09 52.14
N ILE A 8 40.98 17.28 51.50
CA ILE A 8 41.09 18.59 52.21
C ILE A 8 40.54 19.79 51.38
N HIS A 9 39.58 20.48 52.02
CA HIS A 9 39.10 21.89 51.99
C HIS A 9 38.85 22.80 50.75
N ASP A 10 37.60 23.31 50.75
CA ASP A 10 37.12 24.66 50.35
C ASP A 10 37.88 25.83 51.00
N ARG A 11 38.03 26.95 50.27
CA ARG A 11 38.17 28.30 50.87
C ARG A 11 37.37 29.37 50.11
N ARG A 12 36.83 30.33 50.87
CA ARG A 12 35.72 31.22 50.47
C ARG A 12 36.13 32.67 50.16
N ARG A 13 35.52 33.22 49.09
CA ARG A 13 34.85 34.55 48.96
C ARG A 13 35.56 35.89 49.31
N ARG A 14 35.39 36.87 48.38
CA ARG A 14 35.56 38.36 48.48
C ARG A 14 37.01 38.88 48.59
N GLY A 15 37.46 39.96 47.90
CA GLY A 15 36.93 40.73 46.76
C GLY A 15 36.74 42.24 47.00
N TRP A 16 37.24 43.12 46.11
CA TRP A 16 36.94 44.58 46.10
C TRP A 16 37.24 45.30 44.75
N ARG A 17 36.49 46.39 44.51
CA ARG A 17 36.69 47.64 43.70
C ARG A 17 37.86 47.75 42.67
N GLY A 18 37.73 48.45 41.53
CA GLY A 18 36.61 49.21 40.93
C GLY A 18 37.05 50.46 40.12
N ARG A 19 36.11 51.11 39.39
CA ARG A 19 36.23 52.29 38.47
C ARG A 19 36.64 51.98 37.01
N ALA A 20 36.39 52.89 36.04
CA ALA A 20 35.09 53.09 35.34
C ALA A 20 35.08 54.28 34.35
N VAL A 21 34.62 54.06 33.12
CA VAL A 21 34.04 55.00 32.11
C VAL A 21 33.07 54.15 31.24
N ARG A 22 31.83 54.46 30.81
CA ARG A 22 30.89 55.62 30.72
C ARG A 22 30.94 56.53 29.46
N LEU A 23 30.19 56.15 28.42
CA LEU A 23 29.44 56.97 27.42
C LEU A 23 28.88 56.00 26.34
N GLY A 24 27.63 56.01 25.85
CA GLY A 24 26.29 56.52 26.23
C GLY A 24 25.24 55.62 25.52
N SER A 25 23.98 55.42 25.93
CA SER A 25 22.86 56.38 25.99
C SER A 25 22.80 57.28 24.75
N TRP A 26 21.71 57.40 23.98
CA TRP A 26 20.28 57.08 24.21
C TRP A 26 19.74 56.21 23.03
N MET A 27 18.44 55.97 22.73
CA MET A 27 17.15 56.41 23.28
C MET A 27 16.04 55.39 22.92
N ALA A 28 14.81 55.57 23.43
CA ALA A 28 13.59 54.93 22.91
C ALA A 28 12.38 55.89 23.02
N LEU A 29 11.32 55.60 22.25
CA LEU A 29 9.93 56.12 22.33
C LEU A 29 9.53 57.42 21.56
N ALA A 30 8.61 57.21 20.59
CA ALA A 30 7.45 58.02 20.15
C ALA A 30 7.56 59.46 19.56
N LEU A 31 7.14 59.56 18.29
CA LEU A 31 6.14 60.48 17.66
C LEU A 31 5.82 59.83 16.29
N VAL A 32 4.60 59.52 15.80
CA VAL A 32 3.21 59.97 15.95
C VAL A 32 2.80 61.15 15.04
N LEU A 33 1.93 60.82 14.05
CA LEU A 33 1.07 61.67 13.21
C LEU A 33 1.70 62.67 12.21
N SER A 34 1.76 62.26 10.94
CA SER A 34 0.87 62.81 9.89
C SER A 34 0.86 61.89 8.65
N GLY A 35 -0.27 61.61 7.98
CA GLY A 35 -1.65 61.96 8.32
C GLY A 35 -2.67 60.96 7.73
N LEU A 36 -3.86 60.93 8.33
CA LEU A 36 -5.02 60.16 7.83
C LEU A 36 -5.83 61.02 6.85
N LEU A 37 -5.94 60.57 5.60
CA LEU A 37 -6.92 60.90 4.55
C LEU A 37 -6.48 60.04 3.34
N LEU A 38 -7.24 59.06 2.86
CA LEU A 38 -8.68 59.05 2.61
C LEU A 38 -9.42 57.88 3.31
N TRP A 39 -10.66 58.13 3.73
CA TRP A 39 -11.59 57.07 4.13
C TRP A 39 -12.23 56.46 2.87
N GLY A 40 -12.12 55.14 2.70
CA GLY A 40 -12.54 54.42 1.49
C GLY A 40 -13.02 53.00 1.73
N ARG A 41 -13.89 52.81 2.72
CA ARG A 41 -14.71 51.59 2.90
C ARG A 41 -16.18 52.01 2.76
N PRO A 42 -17.03 51.21 2.06
CA PRO A 42 -17.21 49.81 2.43
C PRO A 42 -17.27 48.79 1.29
N SER A 43 -16.75 47.60 1.58
CA SER A 43 -17.43 46.34 1.26
C SER A 43 -17.20 45.34 2.40
N LEU A 44 -18.22 44.55 2.72
CA LEU A 44 -18.12 43.43 3.67
C LEU A 44 -17.80 42.17 2.85
N GLY A 45 -16.57 41.65 2.97
CA GLY A 45 -16.12 40.60 2.04
C GLY A 45 -14.79 39.94 2.37
N GLY A 46 -14.72 39.21 3.48
CA GLY A 46 -13.67 38.22 3.77
C GLY A 46 -12.35 38.78 4.31
N ASP A 47 -11.96 38.35 5.52
CA ASP A 47 -10.74 38.78 6.22
C ASP A 47 -9.46 38.05 5.71
N GLY A 48 -9.32 37.89 4.39
CA GLY A 48 -8.20 37.19 3.75
C GLY A 48 -7.62 37.97 2.56
N PRO A 49 -6.38 37.66 2.14
CA PRO A 49 -5.76 38.32 0.99
C PRO A 49 -6.52 38.00 -0.30
N THR A 50 -6.63 39.00 -1.18
CA THR A 50 -7.27 38.84 -2.49
C THR A 50 -6.43 37.95 -3.43
N PRO A 51 -7.01 37.35 -4.48
CA PRO A 51 -6.25 36.58 -5.47
C PRO A 51 -5.13 37.39 -6.18
N ALA A 52 -5.24 38.73 -6.21
CA ALA A 52 -4.16 39.60 -6.70
C ALA A 52 -2.99 39.64 -5.72
N GLN A 53 -3.26 39.93 -4.44
CA GLN A 53 -2.24 39.94 -3.38
C GLN A 53 -1.55 38.57 -3.24
N ILE A 54 -2.31 37.47 -3.22
CA ILE A 54 -1.74 36.10 -3.16
C ILE A 54 -0.76 35.85 -4.33
N LYS A 55 -1.06 36.36 -5.53
CA LYS A 55 -0.19 36.26 -6.70
C LYS A 55 1.05 37.16 -6.56
N GLU A 56 0.89 38.39 -6.07
CA GLU A 56 1.96 39.36 -5.88
C GLU A 56 2.95 38.90 -4.80
N ASP A 57 2.45 38.53 -3.61
CA ASP A 57 3.21 37.96 -2.50
C ASP A 57 4.00 36.71 -2.95
N PHE A 58 3.37 35.82 -3.72
CA PHE A 58 4.01 34.59 -4.22
C PHE A 58 5.11 34.88 -5.25
N LEU A 59 4.89 35.82 -6.18
CA LEU A 59 5.90 36.20 -7.17
C LEU A 59 7.07 36.95 -6.54
N GLU A 60 6.82 37.79 -5.54
CA GLU A 60 7.88 38.41 -4.74
C GLU A 60 8.69 37.36 -3.95
N ALA A 61 8.02 36.43 -3.26
CA ALA A 61 8.70 35.37 -2.53
C ALA A 61 9.59 34.51 -3.46
N MET A 62 9.09 34.10 -4.63
CA MET A 62 9.87 33.38 -5.64
C MET A 62 11.08 34.19 -6.15
N ARG A 63 10.89 35.50 -6.41
CA ARG A 63 11.96 36.42 -6.82
C ARG A 63 13.05 36.55 -5.74
N LEU A 64 12.65 36.75 -4.49
CA LEU A 64 13.56 36.91 -3.36
C LEU A 64 14.35 35.63 -3.09
N VAL A 65 13.71 34.45 -3.16
CA VAL A 65 14.40 33.15 -3.07
C VAL A 65 15.43 33.02 -4.20
N HIS A 66 15.07 33.28 -5.46
CA HIS A 66 16.01 33.17 -6.58
C HIS A 66 17.17 34.19 -6.49
N THR A 67 16.97 35.34 -5.84
CA THR A 67 17.97 36.42 -5.77
C THR A 67 18.88 36.33 -4.53
N HIS A 68 18.40 35.73 -3.44
CA HIS A 68 19.07 35.78 -2.12
C HIS A 68 19.30 34.41 -1.46
N TYR A 69 18.86 33.29 -2.05
CA TYR A 69 19.23 31.97 -1.56
C TYR A 69 20.72 31.68 -1.81
N ALA A 70 21.39 31.05 -0.83
CA ALA A 70 22.85 30.87 -0.81
C ALA A 70 23.37 29.69 -1.66
N GLY A 71 22.52 29.08 -2.50
CA GLY A 71 22.86 27.94 -3.34
C GLY A 71 22.00 27.90 -4.61
N GLU A 72 22.13 26.83 -5.40
CA GLU A 72 21.38 26.68 -6.65
C GLU A 72 19.86 26.54 -6.42
N VAL A 73 19.07 27.05 -7.36
CA VAL A 73 17.60 27.11 -7.29
C VAL A 73 16.98 26.38 -8.48
N ASP A 74 16.45 25.18 -8.26
CA ASP A 74 15.56 24.52 -9.21
C ASP A 74 14.13 25.09 -9.08
N ALA A 75 13.75 25.94 -10.04
CA ALA A 75 12.42 26.53 -10.12
C ALA A 75 11.29 25.49 -10.28
N THR A 76 11.55 24.33 -10.86
CA THR A 76 10.58 23.24 -11.03
C THR A 76 10.37 22.51 -9.69
N ALA A 77 11.45 22.27 -8.94
CA ALA A 77 11.36 21.74 -7.57
C ALA A 77 10.63 22.73 -6.64
N LEU A 78 10.95 24.02 -6.68
CA LEU A 78 10.24 25.04 -5.92
C LEU A 78 8.75 25.11 -6.25
N LEU A 79 8.38 25.15 -7.54
CA LEU A 79 6.98 25.17 -7.96
C LEU A 79 6.24 23.90 -7.50
N THR A 80 6.86 22.74 -7.64
CA THR A 80 6.32 21.46 -7.16
C THR A 80 6.10 21.46 -5.65
N ALA A 81 7.07 21.97 -4.88
CA ALA A 81 6.99 22.08 -3.44
C ALA A 81 5.89 23.07 -3.00
N ALA A 82 5.78 24.23 -3.65
CA ALA A 82 4.77 25.24 -3.35
C ALA A 82 3.34 24.73 -3.57
N ILE A 83 3.07 24.09 -4.73
CA ILE A 83 1.74 23.53 -5.02
C ILE A 83 1.43 22.39 -4.04
N ARG A 84 2.39 21.51 -3.73
CA ARG A 84 2.19 20.42 -2.75
C ARG A 84 1.94 20.95 -1.33
N GLY A 85 2.64 22.00 -0.91
CA GLY A 85 2.42 22.66 0.38
C GLY A 85 1.02 23.28 0.49
N MET A 86 0.55 23.97 -0.55
CA MET A 86 -0.81 24.52 -0.61
C MET A 86 -1.89 23.43 -0.49
N LEU A 87 -1.69 22.27 -1.13
CA LEU A 87 -2.66 21.16 -1.08
C LEU A 87 -2.63 20.41 0.27
N ALA A 88 -1.44 20.24 0.87
CA ALA A 88 -1.27 19.60 2.18
C ALA A 88 -1.96 20.38 3.31
N ALA A 89 -2.20 21.69 3.14
CA ALA A 89 -3.00 22.50 4.06
C ALA A 89 -4.52 22.22 4.00
N LEU A 90 -5.01 21.46 3.00
CA LEU A 90 -6.42 21.10 2.82
C LEU A 90 -6.76 19.76 3.49
N ASP A 91 -6.04 18.71 3.09
CA ASP A 91 -6.20 17.33 3.54
C ASP A 91 -4.97 16.46 3.14
N PRO A 92 -4.71 15.30 3.77
CA PRO A 92 -3.52 14.50 3.52
C PRO A 92 -3.57 13.63 2.25
N HIS A 93 -4.60 13.75 1.41
CA HIS A 93 -4.73 13.04 0.13
C HIS A 93 -4.56 13.96 -1.07
N SER A 94 -4.99 15.22 -0.96
CA SER A 94 -4.87 16.20 -2.04
C SER A 94 -3.39 16.48 -2.37
N ASN A 95 -2.99 16.22 -3.60
CA ASN A 95 -1.59 16.24 -4.03
C ASN A 95 -1.44 16.65 -5.51
N TYR A 96 -0.31 17.27 -5.85
CA TYR A 96 0.05 17.61 -7.23
C TYR A 96 0.86 16.48 -7.87
N LEU A 97 0.41 16.05 -9.04
CA LEU A 97 1.10 15.13 -9.94
C LEU A 97 1.80 15.97 -11.01
N THR A 98 3.13 15.88 -11.08
CA THR A 98 3.92 16.38 -12.20
C THR A 98 3.44 15.76 -13.53
N PRO A 99 3.80 16.32 -14.71
CA PRO A 99 3.42 15.74 -16.00
C PRO A 99 3.72 14.25 -16.14
N ARG A 100 4.86 13.80 -15.59
CA ARG A 100 5.24 12.39 -15.56
C ARG A 100 4.38 11.55 -14.61
N GLU A 101 4.19 11.98 -13.36
CA GLU A 101 3.34 11.25 -12.39
C GLU A 101 1.88 11.16 -12.85
N TYR A 102 1.40 12.16 -13.60
CA TYR A 102 0.06 12.15 -14.21
C TYR A 102 -0.03 11.16 -15.39
N ALA A 103 1.00 11.08 -16.24
CA ALA A 103 1.09 10.09 -17.31
C ALA A 103 1.22 8.66 -16.75
N ASP A 104 2.08 8.44 -15.75
CA ASP A 104 2.24 7.15 -15.04
C ASP A 104 0.89 6.69 -14.44
N LEU A 105 0.11 7.60 -13.84
CA LEU A 105 -1.22 7.31 -13.29
C LEU A 105 -2.26 6.97 -14.37
N ARG A 106 -2.23 7.63 -15.53
CA ARG A 106 -3.15 7.36 -16.65
C ARG A 106 -2.91 5.97 -17.22
N GLN A 107 -1.65 5.65 -17.52
CA GLN A 107 -1.19 4.32 -17.92
C GLN A 107 -1.62 3.22 -16.94
N GLU A 108 -1.45 3.44 -15.63
CA GLU A 108 -1.85 2.46 -14.60
C GLU A 108 -3.38 2.31 -14.46
N GLN A 109 -4.17 3.35 -14.77
CA GLN A 109 -5.64 3.24 -14.81
C GLN A 109 -6.17 2.57 -16.09
N GLU A 110 -5.46 2.74 -17.21
CA GLU A 110 -5.74 2.10 -18.51
C GLU A 110 -5.28 0.64 -18.56
N SER A 111 -4.53 0.17 -17.56
CA SER A 111 -3.90 -1.16 -17.50
C SER A 111 -2.76 -1.37 -18.51
N GLU A 112 -2.26 -0.27 -19.11
CA GLU A 112 -1.17 -0.26 -20.10
C GLU A 112 0.14 0.24 -19.49
N PHE A 113 1.10 -0.64 -19.17
CA PHE A 113 2.44 -0.21 -18.78
C PHE A 113 3.58 -0.90 -19.55
N PHE A 114 4.67 -0.15 -19.72
CA PHE A 114 5.88 -0.60 -20.40
C PHE A 114 7.01 -0.83 -19.38
N GLY A 115 7.68 -1.98 -19.48
CA GLY A 115 8.73 -2.39 -18.56
C GLY A 115 9.31 -3.76 -18.92
N ILE A 116 9.84 -4.46 -17.92
CA ILE A 116 10.57 -5.73 -18.14
C ILE A 116 9.84 -6.99 -17.67
N GLY A 117 8.78 -6.87 -16.85
CA GLY A 117 7.99 -8.03 -16.39
C GLY A 117 8.42 -8.68 -15.07
N VAL A 118 8.93 -7.90 -14.11
CA VAL A 118 9.30 -8.38 -12.76
C VAL A 118 8.37 -7.86 -11.67
N THR A 119 8.14 -8.69 -10.65
CA THR A 119 7.64 -8.26 -9.33
C THR A 119 8.84 -8.15 -8.38
N ILE A 120 8.96 -7.02 -7.69
CA ILE A 120 10.12 -6.68 -6.83
C ILE A 120 9.70 -6.39 -5.38
N ASN A 121 10.61 -6.66 -4.44
CA ASN A 121 10.39 -6.44 -3.01
C ASN A 121 11.68 -5.89 -2.36
N GLN A 122 11.56 -4.91 -1.46
CA GLN A 122 12.70 -4.35 -0.74
C GLN A 122 12.90 -5.11 0.58
N ARG A 123 14.10 -5.65 0.82
CA ARG A 123 14.48 -6.25 2.11
C ARG A 123 15.83 -5.66 2.54
N ARG A 124 15.94 -5.17 3.79
CA ARG A 124 17.19 -4.64 4.38
C ARG A 124 17.93 -3.60 3.50
N GLY A 125 17.17 -2.68 2.89
CA GLY A 125 17.73 -1.60 2.03
C GLY A 125 18.17 -2.03 0.61
N ARG A 126 17.97 -3.29 0.22
CA ARG A 126 18.21 -3.79 -1.14
C ARG A 126 16.89 -4.21 -1.79
N VAL A 127 16.78 -4.07 -3.11
CA VAL A 127 15.58 -4.47 -3.87
C VAL A 127 15.86 -5.77 -4.62
N TYR A 128 15.01 -6.76 -4.43
CA TYR A 128 15.14 -8.10 -4.99
C TYR A 128 14.00 -8.41 -5.96
N VAL A 129 14.31 -9.17 -7.01
CA VAL A 129 13.32 -9.82 -7.87
C VAL A 129 12.70 -11.00 -7.10
N ILE A 130 11.37 -10.98 -6.93
CA ILE A 130 10.63 -12.08 -6.27
C ILE A 130 9.77 -12.89 -7.25
N SER A 131 9.44 -12.34 -8.41
CA SER A 131 8.81 -13.11 -9.49
C SER A 131 9.13 -12.48 -10.84
N VAL A 132 9.23 -13.31 -11.87
CA VAL A 132 9.46 -12.91 -13.26
C VAL A 132 8.34 -13.52 -14.09
N VAL A 133 7.57 -12.69 -14.78
CA VAL A 133 6.41 -13.14 -15.54
C VAL A 133 6.92 -13.90 -16.78
N PRO A 134 6.52 -15.18 -17.00
CA PRO A 134 7.00 -15.96 -18.14
C PRO A 134 6.75 -15.26 -19.48
N GLY A 135 7.70 -15.38 -20.41
CA GLY A 135 7.61 -14.77 -21.74
C GLY A 135 7.79 -13.23 -21.78
N THR A 136 8.14 -12.58 -20.67
CA THR A 136 8.48 -11.14 -20.65
C THR A 136 9.96 -10.88 -20.99
N PRO A 137 10.38 -9.61 -21.21
CA PRO A 137 11.79 -9.29 -21.46
C PRO A 137 12.74 -9.76 -20.35
N ALA A 138 12.34 -9.73 -19.08
CA ALA A 138 13.15 -10.18 -17.95
C ALA A 138 13.35 -11.71 -17.94
N ASP A 139 12.32 -12.49 -18.27
CA ASP A 139 12.41 -13.95 -18.42
C ASP A 139 13.34 -14.34 -19.59
N ARG A 140 13.19 -13.66 -20.74
CA ARG A 140 14.13 -13.83 -21.87
C ARG A 140 15.56 -13.44 -21.54
N ALA A 141 15.76 -12.38 -20.75
CA ALA A 141 17.08 -11.96 -20.28
C ALA A 141 17.67 -12.92 -19.24
N GLY A 142 16.88 -13.81 -18.64
CA GLY A 142 17.33 -14.74 -17.61
C GLY A 142 17.50 -14.13 -16.22
N LEU A 143 16.73 -13.08 -15.90
CA LEU A 143 16.49 -12.68 -14.50
C LEU A 143 15.66 -13.76 -13.80
N ARG A 144 15.88 -13.96 -12.49
CA ARG A 144 15.18 -14.97 -11.68
C ARG A 144 14.95 -14.52 -10.24
N TYR A 145 14.17 -15.31 -9.51
CA TYR A 145 13.94 -15.12 -8.08
C TYR A 145 15.28 -14.96 -7.34
N GLY A 146 15.35 -13.99 -6.45
CA GLY A 146 16.51 -13.75 -5.59
C GLY A 146 17.60 -12.89 -6.20
N ASP A 147 17.50 -12.46 -7.46
CA ASP A 147 18.42 -11.46 -8.03
C ASP A 147 18.25 -10.12 -7.30
N ALA A 148 19.34 -9.59 -6.75
CA ALA A 148 19.36 -8.34 -5.99
C ALA A 148 19.86 -7.19 -6.88
N ILE A 149 19.02 -6.19 -7.12
CA ILE A 149 19.33 -5.05 -7.99
C ILE A 149 20.35 -4.15 -7.30
N LEU A 150 21.56 -4.08 -7.85
CA LEU A 150 22.65 -3.22 -7.37
C LEU A 150 22.62 -1.86 -8.05
N ALA A 151 22.30 -1.79 -9.35
CA ALA A 151 22.24 -0.56 -10.12
C ALA A 151 21.20 -0.62 -11.24
N VAL A 152 20.71 0.55 -11.64
CA VAL A 152 19.83 0.77 -12.81
C VAL A 152 20.42 1.89 -13.66
N ASP A 153 20.67 1.63 -14.94
CA ASP A 153 21.29 2.56 -15.89
C ASP A 153 22.56 3.22 -15.30
N GLY A 154 23.48 2.39 -14.77
CA GLY A 154 24.72 2.80 -14.12
C GLY A 154 24.58 3.42 -12.71
N HIS A 155 23.38 3.78 -12.26
CA HIS A 155 23.16 4.42 -10.97
C HIS A 155 22.91 3.37 -9.87
N SER A 156 23.65 3.47 -8.75
CA SER A 156 23.46 2.59 -7.59
C SER A 156 22.02 2.65 -7.05
N ALA A 157 21.39 1.48 -6.96
CA ALA A 157 20.04 1.26 -6.46
C ALA A 157 20.01 0.83 -4.98
N ILE A 158 21.16 0.80 -4.31
CA ILE A 158 21.25 0.51 -2.88
C ILE A 158 20.57 1.63 -2.09
N GLY A 159 19.69 1.26 -1.15
CA GLY A 159 18.85 2.18 -0.38
C GLY A 159 17.53 2.56 -1.07
N TRP A 160 17.40 2.41 -2.39
CA TRP A 160 16.18 2.78 -3.12
C TRP A 160 14.98 1.92 -2.67
N SER A 161 13.81 2.54 -2.59
CA SER A 161 12.53 1.85 -2.47
C SER A 161 12.16 1.09 -3.75
N THR A 162 11.19 0.18 -3.65
CA THR A 162 10.59 -0.48 -4.83
C THR A 162 10.01 0.52 -5.83
N GLN A 163 9.48 1.66 -5.36
CA GLN A 163 8.93 2.71 -6.23
C GLN A 163 10.03 3.43 -7.03
N GLU A 164 11.18 3.69 -6.43
CA GLU A 164 12.31 4.33 -7.12
C GLU A 164 12.93 3.42 -8.18
N VAL A 165 13.13 2.15 -7.86
CA VAL A 165 13.52 1.13 -8.84
C VAL A 165 12.48 1.04 -9.96
N ALA A 166 11.19 0.93 -9.62
CA ALA A 166 10.12 0.85 -10.62
C ALA A 166 10.08 2.08 -11.55
N ARG A 167 10.30 3.30 -11.05
CA ARG A 167 10.35 4.53 -11.87
C ARG A 167 11.55 4.62 -12.82
N ARG A 168 12.64 3.89 -12.57
CA ARG A 168 13.80 3.80 -13.49
C ARG A 168 13.67 2.61 -14.45
N VAL A 169 13.10 1.49 -13.98
CA VAL A 169 12.86 0.29 -14.79
C VAL A 169 11.71 0.47 -15.79
N ARG A 170 10.62 1.16 -15.42
CA ARG A 170 9.59 1.63 -16.35
C ARG A 170 10.14 2.72 -17.28
N GLY A 171 9.58 2.85 -18.48
CA GLY A 171 10.02 3.77 -19.53
C GLY A 171 9.44 3.38 -20.88
N GLU A 172 9.68 4.18 -21.91
CA GLU A 172 9.01 4.04 -23.21
C GLU A 172 9.24 2.68 -23.90
N ARG A 173 8.22 2.20 -24.63
CA ARG A 173 8.24 0.95 -25.40
C ARG A 173 9.44 0.93 -26.36
N GLY A 174 10.21 -0.17 -26.36
CA GLY A 174 11.36 -0.34 -27.26
C GLY A 174 12.66 0.32 -26.78
N THR A 175 12.62 1.17 -25.74
CA THR A 175 13.86 1.64 -25.08
C THR A 175 14.46 0.53 -24.22
N THR A 176 15.76 0.61 -23.94
CA THR A 176 16.48 -0.37 -23.11
C THR A 176 16.71 0.16 -21.69
N VAL A 177 16.69 -0.73 -20.69
CA VAL A 177 17.24 -0.50 -19.35
C VAL A 177 18.46 -1.40 -19.15
N GLU A 178 19.49 -0.90 -18.48
CA GLU A 178 20.62 -1.70 -17.99
C GLU A 178 20.46 -1.98 -16.48
N LEU A 179 20.58 -3.24 -16.08
CA LEU A 179 20.50 -3.67 -14.68
C LEU A 179 21.77 -4.41 -14.29
N THR A 180 22.47 -3.92 -13.27
CA THR A 180 23.52 -4.68 -12.58
C THR A 180 22.90 -5.37 -11.37
N ILE A 181 23.05 -6.69 -11.25
CA ILE A 181 22.47 -7.49 -10.17
C ILE A 181 23.51 -8.37 -9.47
N GLU A 182 23.30 -8.66 -8.19
CA GLU A 182 23.96 -9.73 -7.45
C GLU A 182 23.06 -10.96 -7.41
N ARG A 183 23.64 -12.11 -7.72
CA ARG A 183 22.97 -13.41 -7.78
C ARG A 183 23.66 -14.37 -6.83
N ALA A 184 22.89 -14.96 -5.93
CA ALA A 184 23.43 -15.78 -4.84
C ALA A 184 24.27 -16.96 -5.36
N GLY A 185 25.59 -16.87 -5.19
CA GLY A 185 26.56 -17.87 -5.60
C GLY A 185 27.40 -17.52 -6.84
N GLU A 186 27.10 -16.45 -7.54
CA GLU A 186 28.02 -15.90 -8.54
C GLU A 186 29.01 -14.94 -7.84
N GLU A 187 30.29 -15.02 -8.19
CA GLU A 187 31.35 -14.24 -7.54
C GLU A 187 31.35 -12.76 -7.97
N THR A 188 30.84 -12.47 -9.18
CA THR A 188 30.80 -11.13 -9.77
C THR A 188 29.37 -10.71 -10.12
N PRO A 189 29.04 -9.40 -10.03
CA PRO A 189 27.73 -8.91 -10.48
C PRO A 189 27.49 -9.15 -11.97
N LEU A 190 26.24 -9.48 -12.30
CA LEU A 190 25.80 -9.71 -13.68
C LEU A 190 25.10 -8.45 -14.22
N THR A 191 25.42 -8.07 -15.46
CA THR A 191 24.77 -6.93 -16.14
C THR A 191 23.84 -7.40 -17.26
N PHE A 192 22.58 -7.00 -17.19
CA PHE A 192 21.53 -7.34 -18.15
C PHE A 192 21.04 -6.07 -18.87
N ARG A 193 21.05 -6.08 -20.21
CA ARG A 193 20.41 -5.06 -21.05
C ARG A 193 19.06 -5.59 -21.53
N ILE A 194 17.98 -4.92 -21.13
CA ILE A 194 16.61 -5.42 -21.31
C ILE A 194 15.75 -4.37 -22.02
N THR A 195 15.24 -4.71 -23.19
CA THR A 195 14.32 -3.85 -23.95
C THR A 195 12.93 -3.85 -23.32
N ARG A 196 12.39 -2.66 -23.01
CA ARG A 196 11.08 -2.45 -22.39
C ARG A 196 9.96 -2.83 -23.38
N ALA A 197 9.03 -3.67 -22.93
CA ALA A 197 7.88 -4.15 -23.70
C ALA A 197 6.58 -3.91 -22.93
N PRO A 198 5.39 -4.04 -23.57
CA PRO A 198 4.12 -4.07 -22.86
C PRO A 198 4.09 -5.26 -21.90
N ILE A 199 3.69 -5.03 -20.65
CA ILE A 199 3.57 -6.07 -19.64
C ILE A 199 2.08 -6.16 -19.22
N PRO A 200 1.45 -7.35 -19.22
CA PRO A 200 0.10 -7.51 -18.71
C PRO A 200 0.00 -7.07 -17.24
N LEU A 201 -1.00 -6.27 -16.91
CA LEU A 201 -1.30 -5.83 -15.54
C LEU A 201 -2.74 -6.23 -15.13
N PRO A 202 -3.10 -7.52 -15.15
CA PRO A 202 -4.43 -7.94 -14.69
C PRO A 202 -4.60 -7.62 -13.21
N THR A 203 -5.76 -7.11 -12.83
CA THR A 203 -6.08 -6.74 -11.44
C THR A 203 -6.42 -7.96 -10.57
N ILE A 204 -6.99 -9.01 -11.18
CA ILE A 204 -7.30 -10.29 -10.55
C ILE A 204 -6.24 -11.33 -10.97
N ARG A 205 -5.07 -11.24 -10.34
CA ARG A 205 -3.95 -12.18 -10.58
C ARG A 205 -4.18 -13.57 -10.00
N THR A 206 -5.12 -13.74 -9.07
CA THR A 206 -5.34 -15.02 -8.38
C THR A 206 -6.83 -15.36 -8.26
N ALA A 207 -7.27 -16.40 -8.98
CA ALA A 207 -8.62 -16.95 -8.87
C ALA A 207 -8.59 -18.49 -8.98
N PHE A 208 -9.14 -19.19 -7.98
CA PHE A 208 -9.13 -20.66 -7.92
C PHE A 208 -10.12 -21.21 -6.88
N VAL A 209 -10.38 -22.52 -6.90
CA VAL A 209 -11.13 -23.22 -5.86
C VAL A 209 -10.18 -23.56 -4.70
N ILE A 210 -10.35 -22.92 -3.55
CA ILE A 210 -9.44 -23.01 -2.39
C ILE A 210 -9.76 -24.21 -1.47
N ARG A 211 -11.03 -24.62 -1.45
CA ARG A 211 -11.58 -25.81 -0.81
C ARG A 211 -12.75 -26.31 -1.67
N PRO A 212 -13.14 -27.60 -1.62
CA PRO A 212 -14.28 -28.11 -2.40
C PRO A 212 -15.53 -27.23 -2.23
N GLY A 213 -16.05 -26.72 -3.36
CA GLY A 213 -17.21 -25.82 -3.36
C GLY A 213 -16.97 -24.38 -2.86
N ILE A 214 -15.73 -23.95 -2.60
CA ILE A 214 -15.40 -22.57 -2.18
C ILE A 214 -14.42 -21.95 -3.17
N GLY A 215 -14.84 -20.89 -3.85
CA GLY A 215 -13.97 -20.07 -4.69
C GLY A 215 -13.19 -19.05 -3.87
N TYR A 216 -12.00 -18.68 -4.35
CA TYR A 216 -11.22 -17.54 -3.89
C TYR A 216 -10.91 -16.65 -5.10
N ILE A 217 -11.05 -15.32 -4.92
CA ILE A 217 -10.65 -14.28 -5.87
C ILE A 217 -9.85 -13.23 -5.10
N GLY A 218 -8.58 -13.05 -5.46
CA GLY A 218 -7.72 -11.97 -4.96
C GLY A 218 -7.74 -10.78 -5.90
N LEU A 219 -8.48 -9.73 -5.52
CA LEU A 219 -8.48 -8.42 -6.17
C LEU A 219 -7.66 -7.47 -5.29
N THR A 220 -6.34 -7.67 -5.28
CA THR A 220 -5.42 -7.04 -4.33
C THR A 220 -4.59 -5.89 -4.93
N TRP A 221 -4.60 -5.75 -6.26
CA TRP A 221 -3.66 -4.87 -7.00
C TRP A 221 -4.22 -3.49 -7.39
N GLY A 222 -5.51 -3.24 -7.17
CA GLY A 222 -6.17 -1.98 -7.53
C GLY A 222 -7.57 -2.19 -8.11
N PHE A 223 -8.14 -1.13 -8.66
CA PHE A 223 -9.32 -1.16 -9.53
C PHE A 223 -8.98 -0.37 -10.80
N GLN A 224 -8.80 -1.05 -11.92
CA GLN A 224 -8.34 -0.52 -13.22
C GLN A 224 -9.38 -0.84 -14.31
N SER A 225 -9.23 -0.28 -15.51
CA SER A 225 -10.21 -0.36 -16.62
C SER A 225 -10.86 -1.74 -16.84
N THR A 226 -10.09 -2.82 -16.70
CA THR A 226 -10.47 -4.22 -16.96
C THR A 226 -11.11 -4.95 -15.76
N THR A 227 -11.08 -4.41 -14.55
CA THR A 227 -11.38 -5.16 -13.30
C THR A 227 -12.73 -5.85 -13.30
N THR A 228 -13.78 -5.19 -13.80
CA THR A 228 -15.14 -5.75 -13.84
C THR A 228 -15.26 -6.91 -14.84
N GLU A 229 -14.49 -6.87 -15.93
CA GLU A 229 -14.51 -7.86 -17.00
C GLU A 229 -13.68 -9.09 -16.64
N GLU A 230 -12.51 -8.88 -16.03
CA GLU A 230 -11.72 -9.94 -15.38
C GLU A 230 -12.54 -10.68 -14.32
N LEU A 231 -13.28 -9.95 -13.49
CA LEU A 231 -14.15 -10.54 -12.47
C LEU A 231 -15.24 -11.40 -13.12
N ASP A 232 -15.87 -10.92 -14.19
CA ASP A 232 -16.88 -11.68 -14.93
C ASP A 232 -16.32 -12.92 -15.64
N GLU A 233 -15.04 -12.94 -16.03
CA GLU A 233 -14.37 -14.15 -16.49
C GLU A 233 -14.12 -15.13 -15.33
N GLN A 234 -13.47 -14.68 -14.26
CA GLN A 234 -13.11 -15.58 -13.16
C GLN A 234 -14.34 -16.11 -12.41
N LEU A 235 -15.42 -15.33 -12.29
CA LEU A 235 -16.70 -15.81 -11.76
C LEU A 235 -17.33 -16.89 -12.66
N ARG A 236 -17.29 -16.76 -14.00
CA ARG A 236 -17.73 -17.83 -14.92
C ARG A 236 -16.88 -19.09 -14.76
N ARG A 237 -15.54 -18.93 -14.75
CA ARG A 237 -14.57 -20.02 -14.60
C ARG A 237 -14.74 -20.77 -13.28
N LEU A 238 -15.01 -20.07 -12.18
CA LEU A 238 -15.25 -20.69 -10.86
C LEU A 238 -16.64 -21.31 -10.76
N LYS A 239 -17.70 -20.70 -11.35
CA LYS A 239 -19.03 -21.33 -11.46
C LYS A 239 -18.96 -22.68 -12.18
N ALA A 240 -18.19 -22.77 -13.27
CA ALA A 240 -17.98 -24.02 -14.00
C ALA A 240 -17.24 -25.10 -13.17
N GLN A 241 -16.44 -24.70 -12.17
CA GLN A 241 -15.82 -25.59 -11.17
C GLN A 241 -16.74 -25.87 -9.96
N GLY A 242 -18.02 -25.50 -10.03
CA GLY A 242 -19.05 -25.91 -9.09
C GLY A 242 -19.08 -25.17 -7.74
N ILE A 243 -18.50 -23.97 -7.63
CA ILE A 243 -18.48 -23.22 -6.36
C ILE A 243 -19.89 -22.94 -5.80
N LYS A 244 -20.01 -22.99 -4.47
CA LYS A 244 -21.20 -22.78 -3.64
C LYS A 244 -20.95 -21.73 -2.52
N ALA A 245 -19.78 -21.11 -2.51
CA ALA A 245 -19.44 -19.93 -1.75
C ALA A 245 -18.21 -19.23 -2.37
N LEU A 246 -17.95 -17.97 -1.97
CA LEU A 246 -16.84 -17.15 -2.47
C LEU A 246 -16.12 -16.41 -1.33
N ILE A 247 -14.78 -16.42 -1.35
CA ILE A 247 -13.93 -15.46 -0.63
C ILE A 247 -13.44 -14.43 -1.65
N LEU A 248 -13.73 -13.14 -1.40
CA LEU A 248 -13.20 -12.01 -2.15
C LEU A 248 -12.14 -11.31 -1.29
N ASP A 249 -10.89 -11.35 -1.71
CA ASP A 249 -9.78 -10.73 -0.98
C ASP A 249 -9.44 -9.34 -1.55
N LEU A 250 -9.62 -8.31 -0.72
CA LEU A 250 -9.33 -6.91 -0.99
C LEU A 250 -8.20 -6.38 -0.08
N ARG A 251 -7.48 -7.26 0.62
CA ARG A 251 -6.34 -6.89 1.49
C ARG A 251 -5.23 -6.26 0.66
N GLY A 252 -4.67 -5.16 1.15
CA GLY A 252 -3.64 -4.40 0.44
C GLY A 252 -4.14 -3.52 -0.71
N ASN A 253 -5.39 -3.68 -1.18
CA ASN A 253 -5.90 -2.95 -2.35
C ASN A 253 -6.19 -1.47 -1.99
N PRO A 254 -5.43 -0.48 -2.53
CA PRO A 254 -5.60 0.93 -2.21
C PRO A 254 -6.85 1.57 -2.87
N GLY A 255 -7.59 0.78 -3.65
CA GLY A 255 -8.73 1.17 -4.45
C GLY A 255 -8.34 1.50 -5.89
N GLY A 256 -9.06 2.43 -6.51
CA GLY A 256 -8.85 2.81 -7.90
C GLY A 256 -10.10 3.45 -8.49
N LEU A 257 -10.46 3.06 -9.71
CA LEU A 257 -11.61 3.56 -10.45
C LEU A 257 -12.95 3.27 -9.75
N LEU A 258 -13.81 4.29 -9.68
CA LEU A 258 -15.12 4.25 -8.99
C LEU A 258 -16.14 3.41 -9.76
N ASP A 259 -16.18 3.57 -11.08
CA ASP A 259 -17.00 2.78 -12.01
C ASP A 259 -16.72 1.29 -11.89
N GLN A 260 -15.46 0.91 -11.68
CA GLN A 260 -15.05 -0.48 -11.42
C GLN A 260 -15.46 -0.96 -10.03
N ALA A 261 -15.36 -0.10 -9.00
CA ALA A 261 -15.89 -0.40 -7.67
C ALA A 261 -17.40 -0.69 -7.71
N VAL A 262 -18.14 0.10 -8.47
CA VAL A 262 -19.57 -0.08 -8.73
C VAL A 262 -19.81 -1.35 -9.55
N GLY A 263 -19.06 -1.56 -10.63
CA GLY A 263 -19.15 -2.75 -11.49
C GLY A 263 -18.93 -4.05 -10.72
N VAL A 264 -17.91 -4.11 -9.86
CA VAL A 264 -17.63 -5.23 -8.94
C VAL A 264 -18.74 -5.42 -7.91
N ALA A 265 -19.21 -4.37 -7.24
CA ALA A 265 -20.28 -4.49 -6.25
C ALA A 265 -21.61 -4.96 -6.88
N SER A 266 -21.94 -4.49 -8.09
CA SER A 266 -23.12 -4.94 -8.85
C SER A 266 -23.15 -6.44 -9.10
N ARG A 267 -22.00 -7.13 -9.21
CA ARG A 267 -21.99 -8.60 -9.44
C ARG A 267 -22.61 -9.38 -8.28
N PHE A 268 -22.67 -8.79 -7.09
CA PHE A 268 -23.08 -9.45 -5.85
C PHE A 268 -24.32 -8.81 -5.20
N LEU A 269 -24.84 -7.69 -5.71
CA LEU A 269 -26.00 -6.97 -5.18
C LEU A 269 -27.17 -7.04 -6.16
N ARG A 270 -28.39 -6.83 -5.68
CA ARG A 270 -29.61 -6.90 -6.51
C ARG A 270 -29.84 -5.59 -7.25
N PRO A 271 -30.38 -5.60 -8.48
CA PRO A 271 -30.64 -4.40 -9.27
C PRO A 271 -31.40 -3.33 -8.48
N GLY A 272 -30.86 -2.11 -8.48
CA GLY A 272 -31.45 -0.97 -7.80
C GLY A 272 -31.12 -0.84 -6.30
N GLU A 273 -30.47 -1.83 -5.66
CA GLU A 273 -29.80 -1.64 -4.36
C GLU A 273 -28.73 -0.54 -4.47
N THR A 274 -28.47 0.17 -3.38
CA THR A 274 -27.49 1.28 -3.42
C THR A 274 -26.10 0.73 -3.19
N ILE A 275 -25.12 1.13 -3.99
CA ILE A 275 -23.71 0.81 -3.74
C ILE A 275 -23.07 1.94 -2.94
N VAL A 276 -23.22 3.18 -3.41
CA VAL A 276 -22.58 4.34 -2.77
C VAL A 276 -23.32 5.64 -3.10
N ARG A 277 -23.38 6.55 -2.12
CA ARG A 277 -23.83 7.93 -2.30
C ARG A 277 -22.65 8.88 -2.20
N ILE A 278 -22.46 9.73 -3.22
CA ILE A 278 -21.35 10.70 -3.29
C ILE A 278 -21.91 12.12 -3.19
N ARG A 279 -21.54 12.84 -2.12
CA ARG A 279 -21.95 14.22 -1.82
C ARG A 279 -20.78 15.18 -2.04
N GLY A 280 -20.85 15.93 -3.14
CA GLY A 280 -19.97 17.07 -3.40
C GLY A 280 -20.52 18.38 -2.82
N ARG A 281 -19.83 19.50 -3.09
CA ARG A 281 -20.22 20.83 -2.59
C ARG A 281 -21.62 21.30 -3.01
N THR A 282 -22.09 20.90 -4.21
CA THR A 282 -23.33 21.43 -4.83
C THR A 282 -24.24 20.36 -5.44
N ARG A 283 -23.82 19.09 -5.46
CA ARG A 283 -24.58 17.97 -6.06
C ARG A 283 -24.32 16.68 -5.29
N GLU A 284 -25.32 15.82 -5.27
CA GLU A 284 -25.26 14.47 -4.75
C GLU A 284 -25.54 13.46 -5.87
N ARG A 285 -24.80 12.34 -5.90
CA ARG A 285 -24.98 11.25 -6.88
C ARG A 285 -25.19 9.94 -6.15
N HIS A 286 -26.11 9.13 -6.63
CA HIS A 286 -26.39 7.79 -6.12
C HIS A 286 -25.94 6.78 -7.17
N PHE A 287 -25.11 5.82 -6.78
CA PHE A 287 -24.73 4.69 -7.63
C PHE A 287 -25.45 3.45 -7.11
N LYS A 288 -26.06 2.70 -8.02
CA LYS A 288 -26.90 1.53 -7.73
C LYS A 288 -26.36 0.29 -8.44
N ALA A 289 -26.72 -0.88 -7.93
CA ALA A 289 -26.36 -2.15 -8.55
C ALA A 289 -27.15 -2.38 -9.84
N GLU A 290 -26.49 -2.98 -10.83
CA GLU A 290 -27.02 -3.23 -12.18
C GLU A 290 -26.66 -4.65 -12.66
N GLY A 291 -27.69 -5.44 -12.98
CA GLY A 291 -27.56 -6.82 -13.46
C GLY A 291 -27.36 -7.85 -12.34
N GLU A 292 -28.05 -8.99 -12.44
CA GLU A 292 -27.93 -10.13 -11.49
C GLU A 292 -26.88 -11.14 -11.99
N ARG A 293 -26.05 -11.66 -11.06
CA ARG A 293 -25.02 -12.67 -11.35
C ARG A 293 -24.69 -13.57 -10.15
N MET A 294 -24.58 -13.05 -8.94
CA MET A 294 -24.14 -13.79 -7.74
C MET A 294 -24.86 -13.35 -6.45
N GLU A 295 -25.91 -12.53 -6.51
CA GLU A 295 -26.70 -11.96 -5.40
C GLU A 295 -27.12 -12.91 -4.26
N ASP A 296 -27.27 -14.22 -4.50
CA ASP A 296 -27.55 -15.22 -3.46
C ASP A 296 -26.35 -16.15 -3.10
N MET A 297 -25.15 -15.91 -3.62
CA MET A 297 -23.95 -16.75 -3.38
C MET A 297 -23.30 -16.45 -2.01
N PRO A 298 -23.27 -17.39 -1.04
CA PRO A 298 -22.66 -17.14 0.28
C PRO A 298 -21.22 -16.61 0.17
N MET A 299 -20.90 -15.47 0.78
CA MET A 299 -19.59 -14.85 0.58
C MET A 299 -18.98 -14.18 1.82
N VAL A 300 -17.66 -14.13 1.82
CA VAL A 300 -16.82 -13.43 2.80
C VAL A 300 -15.90 -12.46 2.06
N VAL A 301 -15.71 -11.26 2.60
CA VAL A 301 -14.75 -10.28 2.10
C VAL A 301 -13.60 -10.13 3.10
N LEU A 302 -12.36 -10.25 2.63
CA LEU A 302 -11.17 -10.00 3.45
C LEU A 302 -10.71 -8.54 3.31
N LEU A 303 -10.46 -7.89 4.45
CA LEU A 303 -9.93 -6.52 4.55
C LEU A 303 -8.71 -6.46 5.48
N ASN A 304 -7.84 -5.47 5.23
CA ASN A 304 -6.83 -5.05 6.19
C ASN A 304 -6.64 -3.53 6.18
N ARG A 305 -5.74 -3.02 7.02
CA ARG A 305 -5.45 -1.57 7.16
C ARG A 305 -5.05 -0.84 5.86
N ALA A 306 -4.62 -1.58 4.83
CA ALA A 306 -4.23 -1.04 3.53
C ALA A 306 -5.35 -1.12 2.48
N SER A 307 -6.45 -1.83 2.75
CA SER A 307 -7.67 -1.77 1.94
C SER A 307 -8.26 -0.35 2.01
N ALA A 308 -8.38 0.35 0.88
CA ALA A 308 -8.82 1.76 0.85
C ALA A 308 -9.76 2.10 -0.33
N SER A 309 -10.51 3.21 -0.19
CA SER A 309 -11.26 3.84 -1.30
C SER A 309 -12.26 2.88 -1.99
N ALA A 310 -12.05 2.50 -3.25
CA ALA A 310 -12.90 1.55 -3.98
C ALA A 310 -13.09 0.21 -3.24
N SER A 311 -12.05 -0.29 -2.57
CA SER A 311 -12.11 -1.50 -1.73
C SER A 311 -13.11 -1.36 -0.58
N GLU A 312 -13.19 -0.16 0.00
CA GLU A 312 -14.09 0.17 1.10
C GLU A 312 -15.53 0.48 0.62
N ILE A 313 -15.67 0.97 -0.62
CA ILE A 313 -16.98 1.09 -1.30
C ILE A 313 -17.58 -0.30 -1.52
N VAL A 314 -16.81 -1.23 -2.10
CA VAL A 314 -17.26 -2.62 -2.32
C VAL A 314 -17.61 -3.29 -0.98
N ALA A 315 -16.68 -3.29 -0.02
CA ALA A 315 -16.92 -3.95 1.26
C ALA A 315 -18.05 -3.27 2.08
N GLY A 316 -18.15 -1.94 2.05
CA GLY A 316 -19.21 -1.20 2.75
C GLY A 316 -20.59 -1.44 2.16
N ALA A 317 -20.72 -1.54 0.83
CA ALA A 317 -21.98 -1.91 0.19
C ALA A 317 -22.41 -3.34 0.53
N LEU A 318 -21.46 -4.29 0.51
CA LEU A 318 -21.73 -5.70 0.81
C LEU A 318 -21.98 -5.96 2.30
N GLN A 319 -21.39 -5.18 3.21
CA GLN A 319 -21.70 -5.25 4.65
C GLN A 319 -23.10 -4.67 4.93
N ASP A 320 -23.41 -3.49 4.38
CA ASP A 320 -24.65 -2.77 4.67
C ASP A 320 -25.90 -3.47 4.14
N HIS A 321 -25.84 -4.12 2.97
CA HIS A 321 -26.95 -4.93 2.44
C HIS A 321 -26.99 -6.37 2.99
N ASP A 322 -26.24 -6.68 4.06
CA ASP A 322 -26.11 -8.03 4.65
C ASP A 322 -25.76 -9.11 3.62
N ARG A 323 -24.97 -8.71 2.64
CA ARG A 323 -24.61 -9.54 1.50
C ARG A 323 -23.35 -10.34 1.79
N ALA A 324 -22.41 -9.79 2.55
CA ALA A 324 -21.17 -10.45 2.95
C ALA A 324 -20.91 -10.33 4.46
N LEU A 325 -20.11 -11.28 4.98
CA LEU A 325 -19.36 -11.09 6.22
C LEU A 325 -17.99 -10.49 5.89
N ILE A 326 -17.56 -9.50 6.68
CA ILE A 326 -16.25 -8.87 6.58
C ILE A 326 -15.30 -9.50 7.61
N VAL A 327 -14.11 -9.92 7.18
CA VAL A 327 -13.12 -10.62 8.02
C VAL A 327 -11.73 -9.96 7.87
N GLY A 328 -10.96 -9.88 8.95
CA GLY A 328 -9.59 -9.37 8.92
C GLY A 328 -9.37 -8.18 9.86
N GLU A 329 -8.79 -7.07 9.38
CA GLU A 329 -8.66 -5.83 10.15
C GLU A 329 -9.55 -4.71 9.58
N THR A 330 -9.80 -3.67 10.39
CA THR A 330 -10.43 -2.42 9.94
C THR A 330 -9.64 -1.79 8.81
N SER A 331 -10.35 -1.33 7.77
CA SER A 331 -9.77 -0.73 6.57
C SER A 331 -9.12 0.65 6.81
N PHE A 332 -8.59 1.28 5.75
CA PHE A 332 -7.86 2.55 5.85
C PHE A 332 -8.72 3.74 6.32
N GLY A 333 -10.01 3.79 5.98
CA GLY A 333 -10.91 4.90 6.30
C GLY A 333 -10.77 6.09 5.36
N LYS A 334 -10.69 5.86 4.05
CA LYS A 334 -10.71 6.92 3.01
C LYS A 334 -12.11 7.07 2.44
N GLY A 335 -12.98 7.77 3.16
CA GLY A 335 -14.34 8.16 2.76
C GLY A 335 -14.42 9.41 1.85
N LEU A 336 -13.32 9.75 1.17
CA LEU A 336 -13.17 10.92 0.30
C LEU A 336 -13.02 10.50 -1.16
N VAL A 337 -13.70 11.22 -2.05
CA VAL A 337 -13.58 11.08 -3.49
C VAL A 337 -12.60 12.14 -3.99
N GLN A 338 -11.53 11.69 -4.63
CA GLN A 338 -10.59 12.58 -5.31
C GLN A 338 -10.96 12.72 -6.78
N THR A 339 -10.91 13.94 -7.29
CA THR A 339 -10.96 14.24 -8.73
C THR A 339 -9.56 14.56 -9.23
N VAL A 340 -9.18 13.99 -10.38
CA VAL A 340 -7.96 14.38 -11.10
C VAL A 340 -8.32 15.54 -12.03
N ILE A 341 -7.66 16.69 -11.84
CA ILE A 341 -7.93 17.94 -12.54
C ILE A 341 -6.67 18.34 -13.33
N PRO A 342 -6.63 18.17 -14.66
CA PRO A 342 -5.44 18.47 -15.47
C PRO A 342 -5.12 19.97 -15.49
N LEU A 343 -3.88 20.33 -15.21
CA LEU A 343 -3.38 21.71 -15.27
C LEU A 343 -2.91 22.03 -16.70
N LEU A 344 -3.33 23.18 -17.23
CA LEU A 344 -3.05 23.60 -18.62
C LEU A 344 -3.40 22.53 -19.66
N ARG A 345 -4.56 21.86 -19.49
CA ARG A 345 -5.02 20.69 -20.29
C ARG A 345 -4.13 19.43 -20.16
N GLY A 346 -3.31 19.35 -19.11
CA GLY A 346 -2.47 18.20 -18.77
C GLY A 346 -0.97 18.41 -19.01
N THR A 347 -0.57 19.46 -19.74
CA THR A 347 0.85 19.75 -20.01
C THR A 347 1.62 20.15 -18.75
N ALA A 348 0.95 20.71 -17.76
CA ALA A 348 1.48 20.99 -16.43
C ALA A 348 1.05 19.94 -15.39
N GLY A 349 0.80 18.69 -15.81
CA GLY A 349 0.37 17.61 -14.92
C GLY A 349 -1.07 17.77 -14.43
N ALA A 350 -1.34 17.36 -13.19
CA ALA A 350 -2.70 17.39 -12.63
C ALA A 350 -2.74 17.57 -11.11
N LEU A 351 -3.81 18.17 -10.61
CA LEU A 351 -4.16 18.14 -9.19
C LEU A 351 -5.01 16.90 -8.91
N THR A 352 -4.65 16.14 -7.88
CA THR A 352 -5.59 15.24 -7.20
C THR A 352 -6.22 16.02 -6.05
N LEU A 353 -7.54 16.19 -6.05
CA LEU A 353 -8.24 17.08 -5.11
C LEU A 353 -9.45 16.38 -4.50
N SER A 354 -9.60 16.43 -3.18
CA SER A 354 -10.77 15.92 -2.45
C SER A 354 -12.02 16.78 -2.71
N THR A 355 -12.85 16.39 -3.68
CA THR A 355 -14.01 17.20 -4.15
C THR A 355 -15.36 16.79 -3.54
N ALA A 356 -15.45 15.57 -3.00
CA ALA A 356 -16.67 15.03 -2.41
C ALA A 356 -16.38 14.01 -1.30
N ARG A 357 -17.38 13.76 -0.45
CA ARG A 357 -17.40 12.63 0.48
C ARG A 357 -18.28 11.52 -0.08
N TYR A 358 -17.98 10.28 0.25
CA TYR A 358 -18.90 9.17 -0.02
C TYR A 358 -19.44 8.52 1.26
N TYR A 359 -20.61 7.93 1.10
CA TYR A 359 -21.43 7.34 2.16
C TYR A 359 -21.86 5.95 1.72
N THR A 360 -21.74 4.98 2.61
CA THR A 360 -22.24 3.60 2.39
C THR A 360 -23.77 3.57 2.36
N PRO A 361 -24.43 2.46 1.96
CA PRO A 361 -25.89 2.40 1.83
C PRO A 361 -26.66 2.75 3.12
N SER A 362 -26.17 2.33 4.29
CA SER A 362 -26.71 2.71 5.61
C SER A 362 -26.40 4.15 6.05
N GLY A 363 -25.81 4.97 5.16
CA GLY A 363 -25.51 6.38 5.39
C GLY A 363 -24.22 6.66 6.15
N ARG A 364 -23.33 5.68 6.34
CA ARG A 364 -22.08 5.87 7.09
C ARG A 364 -21.06 6.65 6.28
N LEU A 365 -20.58 7.77 6.83
CA LEU A 365 -19.31 8.36 6.40
C LEU A 365 -18.17 7.59 7.09
N ILE A 366 -17.42 6.78 6.35
CA ILE A 366 -16.35 5.95 6.94
C ILE A 366 -15.02 6.71 7.12
N GLN A 367 -14.92 7.95 6.63
CA GLN A 367 -13.70 8.75 6.64
C GLN A 367 -13.09 8.84 8.06
N ARG A 368 -11.87 8.34 8.20
CA ARG A 368 -11.05 8.52 9.41
C ARG A 368 -10.69 9.99 9.57
N GLU A 369 -10.79 10.51 10.79
CA GLU A 369 -10.39 11.90 11.07
C GLU A 369 -8.88 12.08 10.83
N TYR A 370 -8.53 13.19 10.18
CA TYR A 370 -7.17 13.58 9.80
C TYR A 370 -6.79 14.97 10.32
N ARG A 371 -7.74 15.72 10.89
CA ARG A 371 -7.48 16.98 11.58
C ARG A 371 -6.88 16.71 12.96
N ASN A 372 -5.91 17.54 13.34
CA ASN A 372 -5.26 17.52 14.66
C ASN A 372 -4.64 16.15 15.04
N VAL A 373 -4.18 15.38 14.05
CA VAL A 373 -3.40 14.14 14.21
C VAL A 373 -2.19 14.18 13.30
N SER A 374 -1.11 13.49 13.67
CA SER A 374 0.06 13.35 12.80
C SER A 374 -0.25 12.45 11.59
N ALA A 375 0.52 12.64 10.50
CA ALA A 375 0.45 11.76 9.33
C ALA A 375 0.79 10.28 9.66
N TYR A 376 1.52 10.04 10.76
CA TYR A 376 1.83 8.70 11.27
C TYR A 376 0.60 8.05 11.93
N GLU A 377 -0.05 8.75 12.86
CA GLU A 377 -1.30 8.29 13.51
C GLU A 377 -2.43 8.09 12.51
N TYR A 378 -2.57 9.00 11.53
CA TYR A 378 -3.58 8.89 10.48
C TYR A 378 -3.41 7.60 9.66
N ARG A 379 -2.16 7.31 9.25
CA ARG A 379 -1.81 6.14 8.41
C ARG A 379 -1.98 4.82 9.15
N LEU A 380 -1.57 4.73 10.42
CA LEU A 380 -1.69 3.49 11.20
C LEU A 380 -3.10 3.26 11.76
N GLY A 381 -3.88 4.33 11.94
CA GLY A 381 -5.13 4.33 12.69
C GLY A 381 -4.90 4.14 14.19
N ARG A 382 -5.93 4.44 14.99
CA ARG A 382 -5.87 4.20 16.45
C ARG A 382 -5.88 2.68 16.72
N PRO A 383 -4.90 2.10 17.44
CA PRO A 383 -4.74 0.65 17.51
C PRO A 383 -5.92 -0.13 18.08
N ASN A 384 -6.62 0.43 19.07
CA ASN A 384 -7.79 -0.18 19.71
C ASN A 384 -8.82 0.92 20.00
N GLY A 385 -9.77 1.12 19.09
CA GLY A 385 -10.85 2.08 19.27
C GLY A 385 -11.99 1.83 18.28
N ARG A 386 -13.20 1.61 18.81
CA ARG A 386 -14.44 1.58 18.04
C ARG A 386 -14.51 2.86 17.17
N PRO A 387 -14.94 2.79 15.90
CA PRO A 387 -14.99 3.96 15.03
C PRO A 387 -15.83 5.08 15.66
N PRO A 388 -15.33 6.34 15.71
CA PRO A 388 -15.94 7.43 16.48
C PRO A 388 -17.20 8.03 15.86
N GLY A 389 -17.58 7.59 14.65
CA GLY A 389 -18.78 8.06 13.98
C GLY A 389 -20.08 7.47 14.56
N PRO A 390 -21.24 7.97 14.09
CA PRO A 390 -22.54 7.48 14.53
C PRO A 390 -22.73 5.99 14.21
N ALA A 391 -23.56 5.33 15.01
CA ALA A 391 -24.06 4.00 14.71
C ALA A 391 -25.12 4.07 13.61
N ALA A 392 -25.01 3.19 12.64
CA ALA A 392 -26.05 2.88 11.66
C ALA A 392 -26.44 1.40 11.77
N ARG A 393 -27.34 0.95 10.88
CA ARG A 393 -27.74 -0.45 10.75
C ARG A 393 -27.66 -0.92 9.30
N THR A 394 -27.32 -2.19 9.14
CA THR A 394 -27.48 -2.94 7.89
C THR A 394 -28.96 -3.27 7.63
N ASP A 395 -29.30 -3.78 6.45
CA ASP A 395 -30.68 -4.15 6.04
C ASP A 395 -31.39 -5.10 7.05
N ALA A 396 -30.70 -6.15 7.50
CA ALA A 396 -31.15 -7.09 8.54
C ALA A 396 -30.74 -6.65 9.96
N GLY A 397 -30.40 -5.38 10.14
CA GLY A 397 -30.33 -4.71 11.43
C GLY A 397 -29.03 -4.86 12.23
N ARG A 398 -27.96 -5.48 11.69
CA ARG A 398 -26.64 -5.52 12.36
C ARG A 398 -26.14 -4.09 12.60
N ARG A 399 -25.42 -3.87 13.70
CA ARG A 399 -24.92 -2.53 14.07
C ARG A 399 -23.56 -2.29 13.43
N VAL A 400 -23.43 -1.17 12.73
CA VAL A 400 -22.23 -0.76 11.99
C VAL A 400 -21.89 0.71 12.25
N TYR A 401 -20.63 1.12 12.06
CA TYR A 401 -20.14 2.46 12.46
C TYR A 401 -19.37 3.19 11.35
N GLY A 402 -19.36 4.53 11.41
CA GLY A 402 -18.54 5.40 10.55
C GLY A 402 -17.31 5.97 11.26
N GLY A 403 -16.53 6.80 10.56
CA GLY A 403 -15.45 7.61 11.16
C GLY A 403 -14.08 6.93 11.32
N GLY A 404 -13.85 5.74 10.75
CA GLY A 404 -12.58 5.01 10.94
C GLY A 404 -12.20 3.94 9.91
N GLY A 405 -13.01 3.74 8.86
CA GLY A 405 -12.97 2.58 7.96
C GLY A 405 -14.20 1.68 8.07
N ILE A 406 -14.22 0.62 7.27
CA ILE A 406 -15.08 -0.55 7.43
C ILE A 406 -14.47 -1.42 8.53
N GLU A 407 -15.20 -1.58 9.62
CA GLU A 407 -14.86 -2.47 10.74
C GLU A 407 -15.29 -3.91 10.38
N PRO A 408 -14.44 -4.93 10.59
CA PRO A 408 -14.76 -6.31 10.23
C PRO A 408 -15.77 -6.91 11.22
N ASP A 409 -16.66 -7.75 10.69
CA ASP A 409 -17.61 -8.53 11.49
C ASP A 409 -16.90 -9.61 12.31
N ILE A 410 -15.76 -10.10 11.81
CA ILE A 410 -14.85 -11.02 12.51
C ILE A 410 -13.43 -10.44 12.45
N SER A 411 -13.02 -9.80 13.53
CA SER A 411 -11.67 -9.24 13.66
C SER A 411 -10.61 -10.35 13.81
N VAL A 412 -9.55 -10.25 13.01
CA VAL A 412 -8.38 -11.16 12.99
C VAL A 412 -7.12 -10.30 12.87
N PRO A 413 -6.59 -9.76 13.99
CA PRO A 413 -5.45 -8.86 13.97
C PRO A 413 -4.15 -9.62 13.63
N VAL A 414 -3.32 -9.03 12.76
CA VAL A 414 -2.01 -9.60 12.40
C VAL A 414 -1.06 -9.44 13.59
N LYS A 415 -0.64 -10.57 14.16
CA LYS A 415 0.30 -10.60 15.30
C LYS A 415 1.72 -10.29 14.80
N SER A 416 2.35 -9.26 15.36
CA SER A 416 3.76 -8.96 15.11
C SER A 416 4.63 -9.87 15.97
N ASP A 417 5.45 -10.70 15.32
CA ASP A 417 6.42 -11.59 15.95
C ASP A 417 7.82 -11.26 15.38
N PRO A 418 8.69 -10.59 16.16
CA PRO A 418 10.03 -10.21 15.70
C PRO A 418 10.94 -11.40 15.39
N VAL A 419 10.72 -12.57 15.99
CA VAL A 419 11.52 -13.78 15.73
C VAL A 419 11.12 -14.35 14.37
N ARG A 420 9.81 -14.53 14.12
CA ARG A 420 9.29 -14.92 12.80
C ARG A 420 9.72 -13.97 11.69
N GLN A 421 9.75 -12.66 11.94
CA GLN A 421 10.25 -11.67 10.97
C GLN A 421 11.73 -11.87 10.62
N ARG A 422 12.59 -12.14 11.60
CA ARG A 422 14.02 -12.46 11.34
C ARG A 422 14.19 -13.81 10.67
N LEU A 423 13.45 -14.83 11.10
CA LEU A 423 13.41 -16.17 10.48
C LEU A 423 12.96 -16.10 9.01
N PHE A 424 11.96 -15.29 8.65
CA PHE A 424 11.54 -15.12 7.26
C PHE A 424 12.61 -14.43 6.41
N GLY A 425 13.36 -13.48 6.99
CA GLY A 425 14.55 -12.90 6.34
C GLY A 425 15.67 -13.94 6.11
N ALA A 426 15.93 -14.80 7.10
CA ALA A 426 16.91 -15.88 7.00
C ALA A 426 16.51 -16.95 5.98
N VAL A 427 15.23 -17.36 5.99
CA VAL A 427 14.65 -18.32 5.03
C VAL A 427 14.73 -17.79 3.61
N PHE A 428 14.42 -16.50 3.38
CA PHE A 428 14.57 -15.89 2.06
C PHE A 428 16.00 -15.98 1.54
N GLU A 429 17.00 -15.54 2.32
CA GLU A 429 18.41 -15.64 1.92
C GLU A 429 18.85 -17.10 1.70
N PHE A 430 18.40 -18.05 2.54
CA PHE A 430 18.62 -19.47 2.31
C PHE A 430 18.02 -19.94 0.98
N THR A 431 16.76 -19.60 0.70
CA THR A 431 16.09 -19.97 -0.55
C THR A 431 16.82 -19.37 -1.77
N ARG A 432 17.40 -18.16 -1.67
CA ARG A 432 18.24 -17.59 -2.75
C ARG A 432 19.41 -18.51 -3.08
N HIS A 433 20.15 -19.00 -2.08
CA HIS A 433 21.26 -19.95 -2.30
C HIS A 433 20.75 -21.31 -2.77
N LEU A 434 19.65 -21.81 -2.21
CA LEU A 434 19.04 -23.10 -2.55
C LEU A 434 18.65 -23.18 -4.04
N VAL A 435 17.88 -22.19 -4.54
CA VAL A 435 17.40 -22.22 -5.93
C VAL A 435 18.45 -21.79 -6.96
N ASN A 436 19.60 -21.28 -6.52
CA ASN A 436 20.79 -21.13 -7.37
C ASN A 436 21.71 -22.38 -7.31
N GLY A 437 21.30 -23.46 -6.63
CA GLY A 437 22.05 -24.72 -6.55
C GLY A 437 23.31 -24.64 -5.68
N ARG A 438 23.30 -23.81 -4.63
CA ARG A 438 24.46 -23.52 -3.77
C ARG A 438 24.36 -24.10 -2.35
N ILE A 439 23.34 -24.93 -2.10
CA ILE A 439 23.18 -25.71 -0.85
C ILE A 439 23.51 -27.18 -1.18
N PRO A 440 24.62 -27.75 -0.67
CA PRO A 440 25.07 -29.09 -1.03
C PRO A 440 24.03 -30.18 -0.75
N ARG A 441 23.90 -31.15 -1.67
CA ARG A 441 22.90 -32.25 -1.68
C ARG A 441 21.48 -31.82 -2.05
N PHE A 442 21.23 -30.52 -2.21
CA PHE A 442 19.91 -29.96 -2.57
C PHE A 442 19.92 -29.25 -3.92
N GLU A 443 20.87 -29.59 -4.81
CA GLU A 443 21.04 -29.01 -6.14
C GLU A 443 19.80 -29.22 -7.04
N HIS A 444 18.99 -30.24 -6.74
CA HIS A 444 17.71 -30.51 -7.39
C HIS A 444 16.63 -29.45 -7.13
N PHE A 445 16.84 -28.54 -6.17
CA PHE A 445 16.01 -27.34 -5.98
C PHE A 445 16.38 -26.17 -6.91
N ARG A 446 17.42 -26.30 -7.76
CA ARG A 446 17.84 -25.25 -8.70
C ARG A 446 16.70 -24.84 -9.64
N VAL A 447 16.41 -23.54 -9.69
CA VAL A 447 15.42 -22.93 -10.59
C VAL A 447 16.11 -21.91 -11.48
N GLU A 448 16.15 -22.18 -12.78
CA GLU A 448 16.75 -21.25 -13.75
C GLU A 448 15.74 -20.23 -14.28
N ARG A 449 14.47 -20.63 -14.43
CA ARG A 449 13.32 -19.79 -14.84
C ARG A 449 12.05 -20.24 -14.12
N GLN A 450 11.10 -19.32 -13.97
CA GLN A 450 9.75 -19.62 -13.48
C GLN A 450 8.92 -20.30 -14.57
N ARG A 451 8.01 -21.20 -14.17
CA ARG A 451 7.11 -21.92 -15.08
C ARG A 451 5.73 -22.09 -14.46
N GLU A 452 4.70 -22.27 -15.29
CA GLU A 452 3.39 -22.69 -14.79
C GLU A 452 3.44 -24.08 -14.14
N PRO A 453 2.67 -24.34 -13.07
CA PRO A 453 2.49 -25.68 -12.51
C PRO A 453 1.59 -26.51 -13.43
N ALA A 454 1.97 -27.76 -13.73
CA ALA A 454 1.17 -28.66 -14.57
C ALA A 454 -0.07 -29.19 -13.80
N SER A 455 0.02 -29.30 -12.47
CA SER A 455 -1.12 -29.57 -11.61
C SER A 455 -1.10 -28.73 -10.32
N PRO A 456 -2.24 -28.58 -9.61
CA PRO A 456 -2.26 -27.98 -8.28
C PRO A 456 -1.40 -28.71 -7.23
N LYS A 457 -1.00 -29.97 -7.47
CA LYS A 457 -0.13 -30.73 -6.56
C LYS A 457 1.33 -30.26 -6.64
N ASP A 458 1.79 -29.83 -7.81
CA ASP A 458 3.18 -29.43 -8.08
C ASP A 458 3.66 -28.28 -7.17
N LEU A 459 2.71 -27.48 -6.69
CA LEU A 459 2.92 -26.35 -5.78
C LEU A 459 3.30 -26.79 -4.35
N PHE A 460 2.96 -28.03 -3.96
CA PHE A 460 3.27 -28.56 -2.63
C PHE A 460 4.67 -29.16 -2.64
N VAL A 461 5.64 -28.28 -2.48
CA VAL A 461 7.03 -28.63 -2.24
C VAL A 461 7.13 -29.29 -0.86
N GLU A 462 7.63 -30.53 -0.83
CA GLU A 462 7.98 -31.22 0.40
C GLU A 462 9.28 -30.63 0.96
N VAL A 463 9.33 -30.45 2.28
CA VAL A 463 10.42 -29.78 2.99
C VAL A 463 10.75 -30.67 4.18
N GLU A 464 11.56 -31.69 3.89
CA GLU A 464 11.98 -32.73 4.83
C GLU A 464 13.01 -32.19 5.82
N ASP A 465 13.20 -32.90 6.93
CA ASP A 465 14.12 -32.51 8.00
C ASP A 465 15.59 -32.35 7.57
N PRO A 466 16.15 -33.13 6.61
CA PRO A 466 17.47 -32.86 6.06
C PRO A 466 17.62 -31.46 5.43
N LEU A 467 16.55 -30.90 4.85
CA LEU A 467 16.56 -29.53 4.31
C LEU A 467 16.45 -28.48 5.42
N ILE A 468 15.81 -28.82 6.55
CA ILE A 468 15.74 -27.98 7.75
C ILE A 468 17.10 -27.93 8.46
N GLU A 469 17.80 -29.04 8.61
CA GLU A 469 19.17 -29.06 9.15
C GLU A 469 20.17 -28.35 8.21
N ALA A 470 19.97 -28.41 6.89
CA ALA A 470 20.72 -27.59 5.94
C ALA A 470 20.45 -26.08 6.12
N PHE A 471 19.21 -25.68 6.41
CA PHE A 471 18.87 -24.31 6.78
C PHE A 471 19.53 -23.88 8.10
N ILE A 472 19.50 -24.72 9.14
CA ILE A 472 20.17 -24.45 10.44
C ILE A 472 21.68 -24.27 10.23
N THR A 473 22.31 -25.16 9.44
CA THR A 473 23.74 -25.10 9.09
C THR A 473 24.09 -23.82 8.34
N PHE A 474 23.23 -23.36 7.42
CA PHE A 474 23.41 -22.10 6.69
C PHE A 474 23.21 -20.86 7.56
N ALA A 475 22.19 -20.86 8.44
CA ALA A 475 21.75 -19.68 9.16
C ALA A 475 22.57 -19.39 10.43
N THR A 476 22.93 -20.43 11.19
CA THR A 476 23.58 -20.29 12.50
C THR A 476 24.93 -19.56 12.49
N PRO A 477 25.87 -19.77 11.53
CA PRO A 477 27.11 -18.99 11.48
C PRO A 477 26.91 -17.54 10.99
N ARG A 478 25.77 -17.25 10.34
CA ARG A 478 25.50 -15.98 9.67
C ARG A 478 24.89 -14.95 10.62
N ARG A 479 25.76 -14.27 11.38
CA ARG A 479 25.38 -13.17 12.30
C ARG A 479 24.58 -12.06 11.63
N ASP A 480 24.75 -11.84 10.32
CA ASP A 480 23.98 -10.87 9.54
C ASP A 480 22.47 -11.22 9.47
N LEU A 481 22.11 -12.50 9.55
CA LEU A 481 20.71 -12.93 9.51
C LEU A 481 19.97 -12.63 10.82
N GLY A 482 20.68 -12.63 11.96
CA GLY A 482 20.11 -12.25 13.27
C GLY A 482 19.18 -13.31 13.87
N VAL A 483 19.46 -14.59 13.64
CA VAL A 483 18.72 -15.73 14.19
C VAL A 483 19.67 -16.73 14.84
N THR A 484 19.21 -17.38 15.91
CA THR A 484 19.94 -18.44 16.61
C THR A 484 19.33 -19.82 16.32
N GLU A 485 20.12 -20.88 16.49
CA GLU A 485 19.63 -22.26 16.37
C GLU A 485 18.45 -22.53 17.32
N ALA A 486 18.48 -22.00 18.55
CA ALA A 486 17.39 -22.12 19.51
C ALA A 486 16.08 -21.46 19.01
N GLU A 487 16.16 -20.27 18.41
CA GLU A 487 15.00 -19.63 17.77
C GLU A 487 14.48 -20.45 16.58
N ILE A 488 15.36 -21.04 15.76
CA ILE A 488 14.97 -21.88 14.62
C ILE A 488 14.28 -23.16 15.12
N ARG A 489 14.87 -23.87 16.09
CA ARG A 489 14.31 -25.12 16.65
C ARG A 489 13.02 -24.90 17.44
N ALA A 490 12.77 -23.70 17.98
CA ALA A 490 11.49 -23.32 18.55
C ALA A 490 10.38 -23.02 17.50
N HIS A 491 10.74 -22.88 16.21
CA HIS A 491 9.84 -22.42 15.14
C HIS A 491 9.87 -23.31 13.88
N LEU A 492 10.23 -24.59 14.02
CA LEU A 492 10.46 -25.50 12.89
C LEU A 492 9.30 -25.55 11.87
N GLU A 493 8.04 -25.60 12.31
CA GLU A 493 6.90 -25.60 11.39
C GLU A 493 6.76 -24.28 10.60
N TYR A 494 7.01 -23.14 11.25
CA TYR A 494 7.01 -21.84 10.57
C TYR A 494 8.14 -21.75 9.54
N VAL A 495 9.33 -22.24 9.89
CA VAL A 495 10.48 -22.30 8.98
C VAL A 495 10.19 -23.24 7.80
N ARG A 496 9.71 -24.46 8.05
CA ARG A 496 9.30 -25.44 7.03
C ARG A 496 8.26 -24.86 6.08
N GLN A 497 7.28 -24.13 6.63
CA GLN A 497 6.24 -23.45 5.85
C GLN A 497 6.78 -22.29 5.01
N LYS A 498 7.68 -21.45 5.55
CA LYS A 498 8.27 -20.35 4.77
C LYS A 498 9.26 -20.81 3.70
N ILE A 499 10.00 -21.90 3.92
CA ILE A 499 10.82 -22.53 2.87
C ILE A 499 9.91 -23.02 1.74
N ARG A 500 8.78 -23.67 2.06
CA ARG A 500 7.79 -24.10 1.06
C ARG A 500 7.21 -22.93 0.27
N GLU A 501 6.83 -21.83 0.94
CA GLU A 501 6.29 -20.62 0.29
C GLU A 501 7.30 -19.94 -0.64
N GLU A 502 8.54 -19.69 -0.17
CA GLU A 502 9.56 -19.02 -0.98
C GLU A 502 10.09 -19.92 -2.11
N VAL A 503 10.18 -21.25 -1.93
CA VAL A 503 10.54 -22.17 -3.03
C VAL A 503 9.41 -22.30 -4.06
N ALA A 504 8.15 -22.37 -3.64
CA ALA A 504 7.01 -22.33 -4.57
C ALA A 504 6.99 -21.02 -5.37
N THR A 505 7.24 -19.90 -4.69
CA THR A 505 7.38 -18.57 -5.32
C THR A 505 8.54 -18.53 -6.30
N ALA A 506 9.70 -19.07 -5.92
CA ALA A 506 10.87 -19.13 -6.78
C ALA A 506 10.63 -19.97 -8.05
N ARG A 507 9.94 -21.11 -7.94
CA ARG A 507 9.73 -22.10 -9.01
C ARG A 507 8.55 -21.79 -9.94
N PHE A 508 7.46 -21.25 -9.41
CA PHE A 508 6.20 -21.06 -10.14
C PHE A 508 5.72 -19.60 -10.19
N GLY A 509 6.45 -18.67 -9.59
CA GLY A 509 6.03 -17.28 -9.47
C GLY A 509 4.99 -17.03 -8.37
N ILE A 510 4.84 -15.76 -8.01
CA ILE A 510 4.06 -15.36 -6.82
C ILE A 510 2.55 -15.68 -6.95
N ASP A 511 1.99 -15.58 -8.15
CA ASP A 511 0.54 -15.79 -8.38
C ASP A 511 0.15 -17.26 -8.22
N ALA A 512 0.98 -18.19 -8.72
CA ALA A 512 0.78 -19.61 -8.52
C ALA A 512 1.08 -20.03 -7.07
N ALA A 513 2.17 -19.53 -6.48
CA ALA A 513 2.57 -19.79 -5.10
C ALA A 513 1.60 -19.24 -4.06
N THR A 514 0.79 -18.24 -4.39
CA THR A 514 -0.28 -17.71 -3.52
C THR A 514 -1.23 -18.82 -3.03
N ARG A 515 -1.45 -19.89 -3.81
CA ARG A 515 -2.23 -21.06 -3.37
C ARG A 515 -1.62 -21.80 -2.16
N VAL A 516 -0.30 -21.71 -1.98
CA VAL A 516 0.44 -22.27 -0.83
C VAL A 516 0.41 -21.30 0.34
N ILE A 517 0.72 -20.02 0.08
CA ILE A 517 0.75 -18.94 1.09
C ILE A 517 -0.57 -18.82 1.84
N LEU A 518 -1.70 -18.91 1.12
CA LEU A 518 -3.04 -18.79 1.72
C LEU A 518 -3.46 -20.02 2.57
N GLN A 519 -2.67 -21.10 2.62
CA GLN A 519 -2.86 -22.19 3.58
C GLN A 519 -2.34 -21.82 4.98
N SER A 520 -1.32 -20.97 5.04
CA SER A 520 -0.71 -20.44 6.26
C SER A 520 -1.48 -19.24 6.86
N ASP A 521 -2.36 -18.63 6.06
CA ASP A 521 -2.93 -17.31 6.35
C ASP A 521 -4.07 -17.38 7.37
N GLU A 522 -3.82 -16.88 8.59
CA GLU A 522 -4.77 -16.85 9.71
C GLU A 522 -6.12 -16.20 9.34
N GLN A 523 -6.12 -15.17 8.48
CA GLN A 523 -7.34 -14.47 8.07
C GLN A 523 -8.13 -15.28 7.04
N VAL A 524 -7.44 -15.96 6.12
CA VAL A 524 -8.08 -16.85 5.12
C VAL A 524 -8.64 -18.11 5.77
N GLN A 525 -7.92 -18.73 6.71
CA GLN A 525 -8.48 -19.87 7.46
C GLN A 525 -9.73 -19.43 8.23
N ARG A 526 -9.70 -18.25 8.88
CA ARG A 526 -10.89 -17.71 9.55
C ARG A 526 -12.03 -17.34 8.60
N ALA A 527 -11.73 -16.90 7.37
CA ALA A 527 -12.75 -16.68 6.34
C ALA A 527 -13.39 -17.99 5.84
N LEU A 528 -12.61 -19.09 5.74
CA LEU A 528 -13.13 -20.42 5.44
C LEU A 528 -14.07 -20.93 6.56
N GLU A 529 -13.69 -20.73 7.83
CA GLU A 529 -14.54 -21.02 9.00
C GLU A 529 -15.83 -20.19 9.03
N ALA A 530 -15.83 -18.98 8.45
CA ALA A 530 -16.98 -18.07 8.41
C ALA A 530 -18.02 -18.41 7.32
N ILE A 531 -17.71 -19.28 6.35
CA ILE A 531 -18.62 -19.63 5.24
C ILE A 531 -20.00 -20.15 5.70
N PRO A 532 -20.15 -20.97 6.76
CA PRO A 532 -21.46 -21.35 7.30
C PRO A 532 -22.25 -20.17 7.85
N GLN A 533 -21.58 -19.18 8.47
CA GLN A 533 -22.23 -17.96 8.96
C GLN A 533 -22.67 -17.07 7.79
N ALA A 534 -21.86 -16.98 6.72
CA ALA A 534 -22.22 -16.28 5.48
C ALA A 534 -23.41 -16.93 4.75
N ARG A 535 -23.60 -18.26 4.86
CA ARG A 535 -24.82 -18.94 4.40
C ARG A 535 -26.05 -18.50 5.19
N GLN A 536 -25.95 -18.51 6.52
CA GLN A 536 -27.05 -18.09 7.39
C GLN A 536 -27.43 -16.61 7.18
N LEU A 537 -26.45 -15.75 6.87
CA LEU A 537 -26.70 -14.33 6.56
C LEU A 537 -27.60 -14.17 5.31
N VAL A 538 -27.27 -14.86 4.21
CA VAL A 538 -28.08 -14.85 2.97
C VAL A 538 -29.47 -15.45 3.21
N GLU A 539 -29.58 -16.52 4.00
CA GLU A 539 -30.89 -17.06 4.40
C GLU A 539 -31.72 -16.07 5.22
N ASN A 540 -31.10 -15.38 6.18
CA ASN A 540 -31.79 -14.41 7.02
C ASN A 540 -32.28 -13.21 6.20
N LEU A 541 -31.49 -12.74 5.25
CA LEU A 541 -31.87 -11.68 4.30
C LEU A 541 -33.04 -12.11 3.41
N ARG A 542 -33.03 -13.35 2.91
CA ARG A 542 -34.14 -13.97 2.17
C ARG A 542 -35.42 -14.14 2.99
N ARG A 543 -35.33 -14.24 4.33
CA ARG A 543 -36.47 -14.29 5.25
C ARG A 543 -37.00 -12.90 5.61
N HIS A 544 -36.14 -11.88 5.75
CA HIS A 544 -36.55 -10.48 6.02
C HIS A 544 -37.20 -9.78 4.81
N ARG A 545 -37.03 -10.34 3.60
CA ARG A 545 -37.55 -9.80 2.33
C ARG A 545 -38.73 -10.63 1.78
N ARG A 546 -39.46 -11.31 2.66
CA ARG A 546 -40.69 -12.07 2.40
C ARG A 546 -41.77 -11.66 3.41
#